data_AF-A0A847HK53-F1
#
_entry.id   AF-A0A847HK53-F1
#
_cell.length_a   1.000
_cell.length_b   1.000
_cell.length_c   1.000
_cell.angle_alpha   90.00
_cell.angle_beta   90.00
_cell.angle_gamma   90.00
#
_symmetry.space_group_name_H-M   'P 1'
#
loop_
_entity.id
_entity.type
_entity.pdbx_description
1 polymer ?
#
loop_
_entity_poly.entity_id
_entity_poly.type
_entity_poly.pdbx_seq_one_letter_code
_entity_poly.pdbx_strand_id
1 'polypeptide(L)'
;MADTVVTVNRVKKSWVEAWPQAVAIWSPYVTLREPTWCMSAQDAQLEGLTGSFAMIRLTDHRVVIDLDSVCRHRVGDCAVQILAHEIGHHVLIPANRYDNVGLFRRMRLALAGIEDRTPLVANLYSDLVINDTLQRIHQLDMASVYRKIQQNAKIESTLHIWYMRTYEYLWGLPRGDLSGGKQTAQLDADASLAASLIRSYARNWLDGAGRFAMLAYPYLIEDAQHNKARQELARYLDAEKSGAGAEVVGGMAEIDESILDGIVDPRAEALGKSSDSSDNAADDEKTGRRPEISDMRSLQGGTGPQKRYSEPGTYIDMMRQVDPAADENKLIIRYYREIAMPHLVPFPEEESAPLADLLPEGTDQWEPGDPVEELDWFETTVMSPVVVPGVTTRSRVYTQNTDTPSKAQPYNLYVGIDCSGSMRNPRYNFSWPICAASIITLSALRAGAKVMSCLSGEPGSFLESDGFVTSEYDTMLVLT
;
A
#
# COMPACT_ATOMS: atom_id res chain seq x y z
N MET A 1 -22.44 -32.12 17.46
CA MET A 1 -22.93 -30.97 16.67
C MET A 1 -23.78 -30.02 17.51
N ALA A 2 -24.86 -30.47 18.16
CA ALA A 2 -25.68 -29.59 19.02
C ALA A 2 -24.88 -28.94 20.18
N ASP A 3 -24.06 -29.70 20.92
CA ASP A 3 -23.25 -29.16 22.03
C ASP A 3 -22.17 -28.17 21.57
N THR A 4 -21.58 -28.41 20.39
CA THR A 4 -20.58 -27.52 19.79
C THR A 4 -21.21 -26.17 19.42
N VAL A 5 -22.40 -26.19 18.81
CA VAL A 5 -23.15 -24.99 18.44
C VAL A 5 -23.59 -24.20 19.67
N VAL A 6 -24.02 -24.87 20.74
CA VAL A 6 -24.37 -24.21 22.01
C VAL A 6 -23.13 -23.55 22.65
N THR A 7 -21.99 -24.23 22.60
CA THR A 7 -20.72 -23.71 23.13
C THR A 7 -20.24 -22.49 22.35
N VAL A 8 -20.23 -22.55 21.02
CA VAL A 8 -19.83 -21.43 20.14
C VAL A 8 -20.73 -20.21 20.34
N ASN A 9 -22.05 -20.39 20.46
CA ASN A 9 -22.97 -19.29 20.74
C ASN A 9 -22.73 -18.63 22.12
N ARG A 10 -22.38 -19.42 23.13
CA ARG A 10 -22.02 -18.89 24.45
C ARG A 10 -20.72 -18.08 24.40
N VAL A 11 -19.71 -18.58 23.69
CA VAL A 11 -18.43 -17.86 23.47
C VAL A 11 -18.68 -16.56 22.70
N LYS A 12 -19.48 -16.59 21.63
CA LYS A 12 -19.87 -15.39 20.87
C LYS A 12 -20.43 -14.31 21.78
N LYS A 13 -21.40 -14.64 22.63
CA LYS A 13 -22.01 -13.67 23.53
C LYS A 13 -20.97 -13.02 24.45
N SER A 14 -20.09 -13.82 25.04
CA SER A 14 -19.02 -13.32 25.91
C SER A 14 -18.03 -12.41 25.15
N TRP A 15 -17.74 -12.72 23.89
CA TRP A 15 -16.79 -11.94 23.07
C TRP A 15 -17.39 -10.62 22.58
N VAL A 16 -18.68 -10.63 22.22
CA VAL A 16 -19.43 -9.40 21.91
C VAL A 16 -19.45 -8.47 23.13
N GLU A 17 -19.69 -9.01 24.33
CA GLU A 17 -19.65 -8.21 25.58
C GLU A 17 -18.24 -7.69 25.92
N ALA A 18 -17.19 -8.41 25.52
CA ALA A 18 -15.79 -8.00 25.71
C ALA A 18 -15.31 -6.95 24.69
N TRP A 19 -15.98 -6.79 23.55
CA TRP A 19 -15.54 -5.89 22.47
C TRP A 19 -15.39 -4.42 22.91
N PRO A 20 -16.38 -3.78 23.58
CA PRO A 20 -16.23 -2.40 24.03
C PRO A 20 -15.07 -2.22 25.02
N GLN A 21 -14.82 -3.23 25.86
CA GLN A 21 -13.69 -3.22 26.78
C GLN A 21 -12.37 -3.27 26.01
N ALA A 22 -12.24 -4.13 25.00
CA ALA A 22 -11.04 -4.24 24.18
C ALA A 22 -10.73 -2.96 23.39
N VAL A 23 -11.76 -2.27 22.87
CA VAL A 23 -11.60 -0.96 22.19
C VAL A 23 -11.10 0.11 23.17
N ALA A 24 -11.71 0.17 24.35
CA ALA A 24 -11.37 1.18 25.37
C ALA A 24 -9.94 1.05 25.91
N ILE A 25 -9.32 -0.13 25.81
CA ILE A 25 -7.92 -0.36 26.22
C ILE A 25 -6.96 0.54 25.44
N TRP A 26 -7.19 0.69 24.13
CA TRP A 26 -6.34 1.50 23.26
C TRP A 26 -6.68 2.98 23.34
N SER A 27 -7.95 3.33 23.16
CA SER A 27 -8.42 4.70 23.31
C SER A 27 -9.96 4.72 23.33
N PRO A 28 -10.58 5.55 24.19
CA PRO A 28 -12.04 5.72 24.21
C PRO A 28 -12.59 6.41 22.95
N TYR A 29 -11.72 7.01 22.13
CA TYR A 29 -12.10 7.72 20.91
C TYR A 29 -11.96 6.90 19.63
N VAL A 30 -11.43 5.68 19.72
CA VAL A 30 -11.29 4.79 18.56
C VAL A 30 -12.66 4.24 18.20
N THR A 31 -13.14 4.58 17.01
CA THR A 31 -14.40 4.08 16.46
C THR A 31 -14.11 2.97 15.47
N LEU A 32 -14.28 1.72 15.91
CA LEU A 32 -14.16 0.54 15.06
C LEU A 32 -15.52 -0.14 14.89
N ARG A 33 -15.73 -0.73 13.71
CA ARG A 33 -16.90 -1.59 13.46
C ARG A 33 -16.75 -2.87 14.26
N GLU A 34 -17.88 -3.46 14.63
CA GLU A 34 -17.87 -4.77 15.29
C GLU A 34 -17.21 -5.84 14.40
N PRO A 35 -16.55 -6.85 15.01
CA PRO A 35 -15.93 -7.95 14.29
C PRO A 35 -16.94 -8.76 13.46
N THR A 36 -16.48 -9.34 12.35
CA THR A 36 -17.22 -10.42 11.70
C THR A 36 -17.02 -11.70 12.52
N TRP A 37 -18.11 -12.16 13.13
CA TRP A 37 -18.14 -13.38 13.94
C TRP A 37 -18.42 -14.61 13.07
N CYS A 38 -17.38 -15.34 12.69
CA CYS A 38 -17.49 -16.59 11.94
C CYS A 38 -17.85 -17.74 12.88
N MET A 39 -18.95 -18.44 12.59
CA MET A 39 -19.46 -19.55 13.42
C MET A 39 -18.77 -20.88 13.11
N SER A 40 -18.12 -20.98 11.94
CA SER A 40 -17.39 -22.15 11.48
C SER A 40 -16.10 -21.74 10.76
N ALA A 41 -15.16 -22.69 10.67
CA ALA A 41 -13.92 -22.50 9.91
C ALA A 41 -14.17 -22.28 8.40
N GLN A 42 -15.27 -22.80 7.85
CA GLN A 42 -15.64 -22.56 6.45
C GLN A 42 -16.05 -21.09 6.23
N ASP A 43 -16.85 -20.53 7.15
CA ASP A 43 -17.22 -19.12 7.09
C ASP A 43 -15.99 -18.22 7.23
N ALA A 44 -15.07 -18.60 8.11
CA ALA A 44 -13.79 -17.90 8.29
C ALA A 44 -12.94 -17.92 7.01
N GLN A 45 -12.88 -19.06 6.32
CA GLN A 45 -12.14 -19.19 5.07
C GLN A 45 -12.76 -18.35 3.94
N LEU A 46 -14.09 -18.24 3.87
CA LEU A 46 -14.77 -17.34 2.92
C LEU A 46 -14.44 -15.87 3.17
N GLU A 47 -14.26 -15.51 4.43
CA GLU A 47 -13.77 -14.18 4.82
C GLU A 47 -12.24 -14.03 4.66
N GLY A 48 -11.51 -15.07 4.23
CA GLY A 48 -10.07 -15.03 3.98
C GLY A 48 -9.17 -15.37 5.18
N LEU A 49 -9.75 -15.76 6.32
CA LEU A 49 -9.00 -16.21 7.50
C LEU A 49 -8.50 -17.65 7.28
N THR A 50 -7.18 -17.82 7.19
CA THR A 50 -6.54 -19.13 7.00
C THR A 50 -5.39 -19.33 7.99
N GLY A 51 -5.51 -20.31 8.88
CA GLY A 51 -4.42 -20.77 9.76
C GLY A 51 -4.46 -20.23 11.19
N SER A 52 -4.87 -18.98 11.39
CA SER A 52 -5.15 -18.37 12.70
C SER A 52 -6.64 -18.47 13.08
N PHE A 53 -6.97 -18.16 14.32
CA PHE A 53 -8.35 -18.03 14.83
C PHE A 53 -8.89 -16.60 14.80
N ALA A 54 -8.02 -15.63 14.55
CA ALA A 54 -8.35 -14.23 14.40
C ALA A 54 -7.48 -13.62 13.29
N MET A 55 -8.04 -12.66 12.57
CA MET A 55 -7.27 -11.82 11.67
C MET A 55 -7.85 -10.43 11.59
N ILE A 56 -6.99 -9.54 11.11
CA ILE A 56 -7.33 -8.21 10.69
C ILE A 56 -7.33 -8.10 9.17
N ARG A 57 -8.35 -7.42 8.62
CA ARG A 57 -8.38 -7.01 7.22
C ARG A 57 -8.11 -5.51 7.11
N LEU A 58 -6.97 -5.14 6.53
CA LEU A 58 -6.60 -3.72 6.33
C LEU A 58 -7.38 -3.05 5.19
N THR A 59 -8.16 -3.82 4.41
CA THR A 59 -8.99 -3.25 3.33
C THR A 59 -10.16 -2.44 3.88
N ASP A 60 -10.95 -3.03 4.79
CA ASP A 60 -12.14 -2.41 5.39
C ASP A 60 -12.02 -2.17 6.90
N HIS A 61 -10.82 -2.35 7.46
CA HIS A 61 -10.50 -2.21 8.88
C HIS A 61 -11.38 -3.06 9.78
N ARG A 62 -11.62 -4.31 9.36
CA ARG A 62 -12.48 -5.24 10.07
C ARG A 62 -11.68 -6.37 10.68
N VAL A 63 -12.02 -6.68 11.93
CA VAL A 63 -11.55 -7.87 12.63
C VAL A 63 -12.45 -9.05 12.26
N VAL A 64 -11.87 -10.20 11.94
CA VAL A 64 -12.58 -11.44 11.63
C VAL A 64 -12.17 -12.49 12.65
N ILE A 65 -13.14 -13.09 13.34
CA ILE A 65 -12.89 -14.07 14.40
C ILE A 65 -13.54 -15.41 14.04
N ASP A 66 -12.74 -16.48 14.02
CA ASP A 66 -13.22 -17.87 13.94
C ASP A 66 -13.49 -18.42 15.33
N LEU A 67 -14.76 -18.39 15.74
CA LEU A 67 -15.18 -18.86 17.05
C LEU A 67 -15.05 -20.38 17.23
N ASP A 68 -15.07 -21.16 16.14
CA ASP A 68 -14.84 -22.60 16.21
C ASP A 68 -13.36 -22.89 16.53
N SER A 69 -12.43 -22.18 15.88
CA SER A 69 -11.01 -22.26 16.20
C SER A 69 -10.71 -21.76 17.62
N VAL A 70 -11.35 -20.68 18.08
CA VAL A 70 -11.25 -20.20 19.48
C VAL A 70 -11.62 -21.30 20.48
N CYS A 71 -12.71 -22.03 20.24
CA CYS A 71 -13.14 -23.15 21.07
C CYS A 71 -12.12 -24.30 21.03
N ARG A 72 -11.64 -24.67 19.82
CA ARG A 72 -10.65 -25.74 19.62
C ARG A 72 -9.33 -25.46 20.34
N HIS A 73 -8.87 -24.21 20.34
CA HIS A 73 -7.65 -23.77 21.00
C HIS A 73 -7.83 -23.46 22.49
N ARG A 74 -9.06 -23.57 23.03
CA ARG A 74 -9.39 -23.31 24.45
C ARG A 74 -8.98 -21.90 24.92
N VAL A 75 -9.10 -20.92 24.03
CA VAL A 75 -8.79 -19.50 24.32
C VAL A 75 -10.06 -18.64 24.48
N GLY A 76 -11.22 -19.29 24.65
CA GLY A 76 -12.51 -18.59 24.74
C GLY A 76 -12.65 -17.64 25.93
N ASP A 77 -11.87 -17.83 26.99
CA ASP A 77 -11.80 -16.96 28.17
C ASP A 77 -10.76 -15.84 28.05
N CYS A 78 -10.01 -15.78 26.95
CA CYS A 78 -9.02 -14.74 26.65
C CYS A 78 -9.55 -13.69 25.64
N ALA A 79 -10.87 -13.45 25.64
CA ALA A 79 -11.53 -12.60 24.66
C ALA A 79 -10.94 -11.18 24.59
N VAL A 80 -10.74 -10.54 25.75
CA VAL A 80 -10.21 -9.16 25.83
C VAL A 80 -8.80 -9.08 25.27
N GLN A 81 -7.94 -10.05 25.62
CA GLN A 81 -6.56 -10.12 25.15
C GLN A 81 -6.47 -10.24 23.64
N ILE A 82 -7.23 -11.19 23.06
CA ILE A 82 -7.22 -11.44 21.62
C ILE A 82 -7.82 -10.26 20.87
N LEU A 83 -8.99 -9.77 21.28
CA LEU A 83 -9.61 -8.62 20.61
C LEU A 83 -8.73 -7.36 20.70
N ALA A 84 -8.11 -7.11 21.85
CA ALA A 84 -7.19 -5.98 22.00
C ALA A 84 -5.94 -6.15 21.13
N HIS A 85 -5.44 -7.37 20.91
CA HIS A 85 -4.35 -7.65 19.98
C HIS A 85 -4.71 -7.25 18.55
N GLU A 86 -5.84 -7.73 18.03
CA GLU A 86 -6.30 -7.42 16.67
C GLU A 86 -6.52 -5.90 16.49
N ILE A 87 -7.06 -5.23 17.51
CA ILE A 87 -7.22 -3.76 17.50
C ILE A 87 -5.87 -3.05 17.50
N GLY A 88 -4.85 -3.62 18.15
CA GLY A 88 -3.48 -3.11 18.14
C GLY A 88 -2.91 -2.99 16.74
N HIS A 89 -3.31 -3.86 15.82
CA HIS A 89 -2.90 -3.75 14.42
C HIS A 89 -3.53 -2.56 13.68
N HIS A 90 -4.65 -2.02 14.17
CA HIS A 90 -5.27 -0.79 13.67
C HIS A 90 -4.74 0.48 14.33
N VAL A 91 -4.37 0.41 15.60
CA VAL A 91 -4.04 1.61 16.39
C VAL A 91 -2.53 1.84 16.47
N LEU A 92 -1.75 0.77 16.57
CA LEU A 92 -0.32 0.84 16.83
C LEU A 92 0.50 0.47 15.59
N ILE A 93 0.42 -0.79 15.11
CA ILE A 93 1.31 -1.31 14.04
C ILE A 93 0.58 -2.34 13.16
N PRO A 94 0.50 -2.14 11.84
CA PRO A 94 1.05 -1.03 11.07
C PRO A 94 0.17 0.23 11.12
N ALA A 95 -0.99 0.18 11.77
CA ALA A 95 -2.01 1.23 11.84
C ALA A 95 -2.67 1.60 10.49
N ASN A 96 -1.91 1.67 9.40
CA ASN A 96 -2.40 1.92 8.05
C ASN A 96 -1.55 1.19 6.99
N ARG A 97 -2.00 1.25 5.73
CA ARG A 97 -1.36 0.56 4.61
C ARG A 97 -0.02 1.18 4.20
N TYR A 98 0.12 2.50 4.32
CA TYR A 98 1.37 3.20 3.96
C TYR A 98 2.51 2.71 4.84
N ASP A 99 2.27 2.69 6.14
CA ASP A 99 3.25 2.23 7.11
C ASP A 99 3.51 0.72 6.99
N ASN A 100 2.51 -0.08 6.60
CA ASN A 100 2.73 -1.50 6.29
C ASN A 100 3.67 -1.71 5.09
N VAL A 101 3.50 -0.95 4.01
CA VAL A 101 4.45 -1.02 2.88
C VAL A 101 5.83 -0.50 3.31
N GLY A 102 5.87 0.55 4.13
CA GLY A 102 7.11 1.07 4.72
C GLY A 102 7.83 0.04 5.60
N LEU A 103 7.10 -0.80 6.33
CA LEU A 103 7.61 -1.92 7.11
C LEU A 103 8.24 -2.98 6.21
N PHE A 104 7.49 -3.42 5.19
CA PHE A 104 7.95 -4.41 4.21
C PHE A 104 9.20 -3.92 3.48
N ARG A 105 9.22 -2.66 3.05
CA ARG A 105 10.36 -2.05 2.36
C ARG A 105 11.65 -2.17 3.18
N ARG A 106 11.61 -1.81 4.47
CA ARG A 106 12.77 -1.90 5.37
C ARG A 106 13.23 -3.34 5.60
N MET A 107 12.28 -4.25 5.81
CA MET A 107 12.58 -5.66 6.06
C MET A 107 13.11 -6.39 4.83
N ARG A 108 12.59 -6.11 3.63
CA ARG A 108 13.10 -6.70 2.38
C ARG A 108 14.56 -6.39 2.16
N LEU A 109 14.98 -5.15 2.43
CA LEU A 109 16.38 -4.74 2.32
C LEU A 109 17.29 -5.47 3.32
N ALA A 110 16.79 -5.73 4.55
CA ALA A 110 17.51 -6.52 5.54
C ALA A 110 17.55 -8.03 5.21
N LEU A 111 16.54 -8.53 4.48
CA LEU A 111 16.37 -9.94 4.10
C LEU A 111 16.84 -10.21 2.67
N ALA A 112 17.85 -9.48 2.18
CA ALA A 112 18.36 -9.62 0.83
C ALA A 112 18.70 -11.09 0.50
N GLY A 113 18.19 -11.59 -0.64
CA GLY A 113 18.30 -12.98 -1.09
C GLY A 113 17.24 -13.94 -0.54
N ILE A 114 16.43 -13.52 0.43
CA ILE A 114 15.33 -14.31 1.04
C ILE A 114 14.09 -13.42 1.28
N GLU A 115 13.84 -12.48 0.36
CA GLU A 115 12.84 -11.41 0.49
C GLU A 115 11.41 -11.94 0.56
N ASP A 116 11.16 -13.16 0.05
CA ASP A 116 9.89 -13.88 0.12
C ASP A 116 9.44 -14.16 1.57
N ARG A 117 10.37 -14.11 2.52
CA ARG A 117 10.10 -14.36 3.95
C ARG A 117 9.68 -13.11 4.71
N THR A 118 9.68 -11.95 4.07
CA THR A 118 9.29 -10.66 4.67
C THR A 118 7.91 -10.67 5.35
N PRO A 119 6.83 -11.23 4.73
CA PRO A 119 5.51 -11.22 5.35
C PRO A 119 5.49 -11.88 6.74
N LEU A 120 6.22 -13.00 6.89
CA LEU A 120 6.36 -13.71 8.16
C LEU A 120 7.05 -12.82 9.21
N VAL A 121 8.19 -12.21 8.84
CA VAL A 121 8.97 -11.38 9.78
C VAL A 121 8.22 -10.12 10.18
N ALA A 122 7.50 -9.50 9.24
CA ALA A 122 6.68 -8.32 9.48
C ALA A 122 5.55 -8.60 10.48
N ASN A 123 4.88 -9.75 10.35
CA ASN A 123 3.85 -10.17 11.30
C ASN A 123 4.46 -10.43 12.69
N LEU A 124 5.49 -11.29 12.79
CA LEU A 124 6.15 -11.58 14.07
C LEU A 124 6.65 -10.32 14.80
N TYR A 125 7.21 -9.36 14.07
CA TYR A 125 7.65 -8.09 14.62
C TYR A 125 6.49 -7.25 15.17
N SER A 126 5.42 -7.12 14.38
CA SER A 126 4.24 -6.34 14.75
C SER A 126 3.59 -6.90 16.01
N ASP A 127 3.45 -8.23 16.08
CA ASP A 127 2.90 -8.95 17.22
C ASP A 127 3.72 -8.70 18.49
N LEU A 128 5.05 -8.77 18.42
CA LEU A 128 5.93 -8.53 19.58
C LEU A 128 5.70 -7.15 20.20
N VAL A 129 5.59 -6.12 19.36
CA VAL A 129 5.40 -4.75 19.85
C VAL A 129 3.99 -4.56 20.42
N ILE A 130 2.96 -5.08 19.75
CA ILE A 130 1.57 -5.01 20.24
C ILE A 130 1.44 -5.77 21.56
N ASN A 131 1.94 -6.99 21.62
CA ASN A 131 1.82 -7.85 22.79
C ASN A 131 2.63 -7.35 23.99
N ASP A 132 3.82 -6.78 23.78
CA ASP A 132 4.55 -6.11 24.86
C ASP A 132 3.77 -4.90 25.40
N THR A 133 3.15 -4.11 24.50
CA THR A 133 2.32 -2.96 24.87
C THR A 133 1.12 -3.40 25.71
N LEU A 134 0.39 -4.43 25.26
CA LEU A 134 -0.77 -4.98 25.97
C LEU A 134 -0.39 -5.57 27.34
N GLN A 135 0.70 -6.35 27.40
CA GLN A 135 1.13 -6.98 28.66
C GLN A 135 1.63 -5.95 29.66
N ARG A 136 2.48 -5.00 29.23
CA ARG A 136 3.23 -4.13 30.14
C ARG A 136 2.50 -2.84 30.48
N ILE A 137 1.86 -2.21 29.49
CA ILE A 137 1.18 -0.92 29.68
C ILE A 137 -0.26 -1.15 30.12
N HIS A 138 -0.97 -2.03 29.42
CA HIS A 138 -2.38 -2.31 29.68
C HIS A 138 -2.62 -3.44 30.68
N GLN A 139 -1.55 -4.08 31.18
CA GLN A 139 -1.59 -5.11 32.23
C GLN A 139 -2.47 -6.32 31.88
N LEU A 140 -2.60 -6.63 30.59
CA LEU A 140 -3.28 -7.84 30.13
C LEU A 140 -2.37 -9.06 30.29
N ASP A 141 -2.92 -10.21 30.68
CA ASP A 141 -2.15 -11.46 30.76
C ASP A 141 -2.05 -12.14 29.39
N MET A 142 -1.21 -11.61 28.51
CA MET A 142 -0.88 -12.19 27.21
C MET A 142 -0.10 -13.50 27.34
N ALA A 143 0.73 -13.63 28.38
CA ALA A 143 1.46 -14.87 28.66
C ALA A 143 0.52 -16.08 28.80
N SER A 144 -0.63 -15.92 29.47
CA SER A 144 -1.64 -16.99 29.56
C SER A 144 -2.19 -17.44 28.21
N VAL A 145 -2.36 -16.52 27.25
CA VAL A 145 -2.84 -16.81 25.91
C VAL A 145 -1.85 -17.70 25.18
N TYR A 146 -0.57 -17.32 25.16
CA TYR A 146 0.48 -18.12 24.54
C TYR A 146 0.64 -19.49 25.19
N ARG A 147 0.58 -19.57 26.53
CA ARG A 147 0.59 -20.88 27.22
C ARG A 147 -0.53 -21.78 26.73
N LYS A 148 -1.76 -21.27 26.59
CA LYS A 148 -2.91 -22.05 26.11
C LYS A 148 -2.74 -22.50 24.66
N ILE A 149 -2.31 -21.60 23.77
CA ILE A 149 -2.09 -21.93 22.35
C ILE A 149 -1.00 -23.01 22.21
N GLN A 150 0.00 -22.99 23.10
CA GLN A 150 1.14 -23.90 23.06
C GLN A 150 0.94 -25.24 23.77
N GLN A 151 -0.12 -25.44 24.55
CA GLN A 151 -0.30 -26.66 25.37
C GLN A 151 -0.11 -27.98 24.60
N ASN A 152 -0.41 -28.01 23.31
CA ASN A 152 -0.22 -29.18 22.44
C ASN A 152 0.69 -28.89 21.22
N ALA A 153 1.45 -27.80 21.25
CA ALA A 153 2.36 -27.43 20.18
C ALA A 153 3.67 -28.21 20.29
N LYS A 154 4.16 -28.73 19.15
CA LYS A 154 5.54 -29.18 19.05
C LYS A 154 6.39 -27.97 18.72
N ILE A 155 7.32 -27.65 19.62
CA ILE A 155 8.26 -26.53 19.45
C ILE A 155 9.61 -27.14 19.12
N GLU A 156 10.01 -27.05 17.86
CA GLU A 156 11.26 -27.64 17.40
C GLU A 156 12.09 -26.71 16.51
N SER A 157 11.48 -25.74 15.83
CA SER A 157 12.23 -24.76 15.04
C SER A 157 12.98 -23.77 15.94
N THR A 158 14.20 -23.43 15.50
CA THR A 158 15.07 -22.45 16.17
C THR A 158 14.42 -21.06 16.21
N LEU A 159 13.76 -20.65 15.11
CA LEU A 159 13.01 -19.39 15.02
C LEU A 159 11.88 -19.33 16.06
N HIS A 160 11.08 -20.38 16.22
CA HIS A 160 10.00 -20.40 17.22
C HIS A 160 10.55 -20.31 18.64
N ILE A 161 11.63 -21.05 18.93
CA ILE A 161 12.27 -21.00 20.26
C ILE A 161 12.81 -19.60 20.54
N TRP A 162 13.52 -18.98 19.59
CA TRP A 162 14.02 -17.61 19.70
C TRP A 162 12.88 -16.60 19.90
N TYR A 163 11.82 -16.71 19.11
CA TYR A 163 10.66 -15.83 19.16
C TYR A 163 9.96 -15.90 20.53
N MET A 164 9.66 -17.10 21.01
CA MET A 164 9.04 -17.28 22.34
C MET A 164 9.99 -16.90 23.47
N ARG A 165 11.30 -17.09 23.30
CA ARG A 165 12.30 -16.67 24.29
C ARG A 165 12.37 -15.16 24.39
N THR A 166 12.10 -14.45 23.29
CA THR A 166 12.00 -12.98 23.28
C THR A 166 10.84 -12.50 24.17
N TYR A 167 9.68 -13.15 24.09
CA TYR A 167 8.56 -12.87 25.01
C TYR A 167 8.92 -13.10 26.48
N GLU A 168 9.64 -14.18 26.78
CA GLU A 168 10.07 -14.44 28.16
C GLU A 168 10.97 -13.32 28.71
N TYR A 169 11.87 -12.77 27.90
CA TYR A 169 12.67 -11.60 28.30
C TYR A 169 11.84 -10.31 28.41
N LEU A 170 10.91 -10.09 27.47
CA LEU A 170 10.02 -8.92 27.49
C LEU A 170 9.14 -8.89 28.74
N TRP A 171 8.65 -10.05 29.18
CA TRP A 171 7.68 -10.15 30.27
C TRP A 171 8.28 -10.63 31.59
N GLY A 172 9.60 -10.86 31.64
CA GLY A 172 10.30 -11.32 32.84
C GLY A 172 9.90 -12.73 33.28
N LEU A 173 9.54 -13.59 32.33
CA LEU A 173 9.14 -14.97 32.61
C LEU A 173 10.36 -15.89 32.83
N PRO A 174 10.19 -16.99 33.58
CA PRO A 174 11.23 -18.01 33.71
C PRO A 174 11.66 -18.58 32.35
N ARG A 175 12.93 -18.96 32.26
CA ARG A 175 13.48 -19.59 31.05
C ARG A 175 12.75 -20.88 30.73
N GLY A 176 12.19 -20.96 29.53
CA GLY A 176 11.48 -22.13 29.03
C GLY A 176 10.00 -22.22 29.37
N ASP A 177 9.43 -21.18 29.98
CA ASP A 177 7.99 -21.10 30.23
C ASP A 177 7.17 -21.11 28.93
N LEU A 178 7.66 -20.46 27.87
CA LEU A 178 7.05 -20.40 26.53
C LEU A 178 7.94 -20.98 25.42
N SER A 179 9.25 -20.95 25.60
CA SER A 179 10.23 -21.34 24.58
C SER A 179 10.60 -22.83 24.62
N GLY A 180 10.05 -23.59 25.58
CA GLY A 180 10.28 -25.02 25.73
C GLY A 180 11.59 -25.34 26.48
N GLY A 181 12.33 -26.36 26.04
CA GLY A 181 13.55 -26.83 26.74
C GLY A 181 14.81 -26.93 25.88
N LYS A 182 14.78 -26.43 24.64
CA LYS A 182 15.88 -26.58 23.66
C LYS A 182 16.68 -25.29 23.43
N GLN A 183 16.66 -24.36 24.38
CA GLN A 183 17.36 -23.08 24.27
C GLN A 183 18.88 -23.26 24.41
N THR A 184 19.63 -22.56 23.56
CA THR A 184 21.09 -22.45 23.63
C THR A 184 21.48 -21.07 24.18
N ALA A 185 22.73 -20.93 24.62
CA ALA A 185 23.25 -19.63 25.08
C ALA A 185 23.18 -18.56 23.97
N GLN A 186 23.37 -18.94 22.70
CA GLN A 186 23.23 -18.04 21.56
C GLN A 186 21.78 -17.55 21.41
N LEU A 187 20.80 -18.45 21.50
CA LEU A 187 19.37 -18.09 21.43
C LEU A 187 18.98 -17.15 22.58
N ASP A 188 19.53 -17.39 23.78
CA ASP A 188 19.31 -16.53 24.94
C ASP A 188 19.88 -15.12 24.75
N ALA A 189 21.07 -15.00 24.15
CA ALA A 189 21.68 -13.71 23.85
C ALA A 189 20.90 -12.94 22.77
N ASP A 190 20.57 -13.62 21.66
CA ASP A 190 19.82 -13.03 20.56
C ASP A 190 18.41 -12.61 20.97
N ALA A 191 17.73 -13.40 21.81
CA ALA A 191 16.39 -13.06 22.33
C ALA A 191 16.44 -11.87 23.29
N SER A 192 17.50 -11.73 24.09
CA SER A 192 17.72 -10.56 24.95
C SER A 192 17.95 -9.29 24.12
N LEU A 193 18.72 -9.39 23.03
CA LEU A 193 18.90 -8.29 22.06
C LEU A 193 17.58 -7.92 21.38
N ALA A 194 16.81 -8.92 20.92
CA ALA A 194 15.49 -8.69 20.32
C ALA A 194 14.54 -8.00 21.31
N ALA A 195 14.48 -8.45 22.57
CA ALA A 195 13.65 -7.82 23.59
C ALA A 195 14.06 -6.36 23.87
N SER A 196 15.37 -6.09 23.88
CA SER A 196 15.90 -4.74 24.06
C SER A 196 15.57 -3.83 22.88
N LEU A 197 15.64 -4.35 21.66
CA LEU A 197 15.25 -3.67 20.43
C LEU A 197 13.75 -3.32 20.44
N ILE A 198 12.87 -4.29 20.73
CA ILE A 198 11.43 -4.06 20.77
C ILE A 198 11.09 -2.95 21.77
N ARG A 199 11.73 -2.95 22.95
CA ARG A 199 11.52 -1.90 23.95
C ARG A 199 12.04 -0.53 23.51
N SER A 200 13.21 -0.48 22.88
CA SER A 200 13.85 0.77 22.48
C SER A 200 13.11 1.45 21.33
N TYR A 201 12.59 0.65 20.40
CA TYR A 201 11.91 1.12 19.19
C TYR A 201 10.38 1.05 19.29
N ALA A 202 9.79 0.78 20.46
CA ALA A 202 8.33 0.65 20.62
C ALA A 202 7.55 1.88 20.12
N ARG A 203 8.12 3.08 20.23
CA ARG A 203 7.50 4.34 19.74
C ARG A 203 7.78 4.59 18.25
N ASN A 204 8.99 4.26 17.80
CA ASN A 204 9.45 4.43 16.41
C ASN A 204 9.71 3.06 15.79
N TRP A 205 8.65 2.28 15.68
CA TRP A 205 8.72 0.87 15.32
C TRP A 205 9.19 0.65 13.87
N LEU A 206 8.95 1.59 12.96
CA LEU A 206 9.49 1.51 11.60
C LEU A 206 11.02 1.45 11.60
N ASP A 207 11.70 2.19 12.48
CA ASP A 207 13.16 2.21 12.55
C ASP A 207 13.74 0.90 13.13
N GLY A 208 12.97 0.22 13.98
CA GLY A 208 13.35 -1.07 14.57
C GLY A 208 13.18 -2.26 13.63
N ALA A 209 12.39 -2.12 12.56
CA ALA A 209 12.02 -3.19 11.65
C ALA A 209 13.22 -3.84 10.94
N GLY A 210 14.11 -3.02 10.37
CA GLY A 210 15.29 -3.50 9.66
C GLY A 210 16.24 -4.27 10.57
N ARG A 211 16.53 -3.72 11.76
CA ARG A 211 17.34 -4.37 12.81
C ARG A 211 16.75 -5.69 13.28
N PHE A 212 15.42 -5.77 13.45
CA PHE A 212 14.75 -7.01 13.82
C PHE A 212 14.87 -8.07 12.72
N ALA A 213 14.69 -7.67 11.45
CA ALA A 213 14.87 -8.56 10.32
C ALA A 213 16.31 -9.08 10.21
N MET A 214 17.32 -8.25 10.47
CA MET A 214 18.73 -8.69 10.56
C MET A 214 18.95 -9.71 11.71
N LEU A 215 18.32 -9.52 12.86
CA LEU A 215 18.37 -10.51 13.95
C LEU A 215 17.72 -11.84 13.54
N ALA A 216 16.60 -11.78 12.81
CA ALA A 216 15.87 -12.97 12.35
C ALA A 216 16.57 -13.70 11.20
N TYR A 217 17.37 -13.01 10.38
CA TYR A 217 17.99 -13.52 9.16
C TYR A 217 18.68 -14.90 9.31
N PRO A 218 19.55 -15.15 10.32
CA PRO A 218 20.23 -16.44 10.46
C PRO A 218 19.28 -17.61 10.74
N TYR A 219 18.12 -17.33 11.35
CA TYR A 219 17.10 -18.34 11.66
C TYR A 219 16.19 -18.65 10.47
N LEU A 220 16.28 -17.83 9.42
CA LEU A 220 15.46 -17.96 8.23
C LEU A 220 16.25 -18.62 7.11
N ILE A 221 17.55 -18.31 6.93
CA ILE A 221 18.34 -18.66 5.73
C ILE A 221 18.10 -20.09 5.19
N GLU A 222 18.07 -21.10 6.06
CA GLU A 222 17.78 -22.48 5.69
C GLU A 222 16.29 -22.74 5.41
N ASP A 223 15.94 -23.08 4.17
CA ASP A 223 14.56 -23.35 3.74
C ASP A 223 13.84 -24.41 4.59
N ALA A 224 14.55 -25.46 5.01
CA ALA A 224 13.98 -26.51 5.84
C ALA A 224 13.56 -25.98 7.23
N GLN A 225 14.38 -25.11 7.83
CA GLN A 225 14.07 -24.49 9.11
C GLN A 225 12.95 -23.46 8.96
N HIS A 226 12.98 -22.66 7.89
CA HIS A 226 11.94 -21.68 7.59
C HIS A 226 10.56 -22.34 7.41
N ASN A 227 10.46 -23.36 6.57
CA ASN A 227 9.20 -24.07 6.32
C ASN A 227 8.64 -24.72 7.58
N LYS A 228 9.53 -25.28 8.41
CA LYS A 228 9.15 -25.84 9.70
C LYS A 228 8.65 -24.77 10.66
N ALA A 229 9.36 -23.65 10.78
CA ALA A 229 8.96 -22.54 11.62
C ALA A 229 7.62 -21.95 11.18
N ARG A 230 7.41 -21.80 9.86
CA ARG A 230 6.13 -21.34 9.29
C ARG A 230 4.97 -22.25 9.69
N GLN A 231 5.14 -23.57 9.68
CA GLN A 231 4.12 -24.51 10.13
C GLN A 231 3.84 -24.41 11.65
N GLU A 232 4.89 -24.26 12.45
CA GLU A 232 4.76 -24.13 13.91
C GLU A 232 4.13 -22.79 14.32
N LEU A 233 4.44 -21.71 13.60
CA LEU A 233 4.01 -20.35 13.87
C LEU A 233 2.69 -19.97 13.19
N ALA A 234 2.19 -20.76 12.24
CA ALA A 234 0.95 -20.50 11.49
C ALA A 234 -0.28 -20.15 12.37
N ARG A 235 -0.29 -20.61 13.62
CA ARG A 235 -1.36 -20.35 14.60
C ARG A 235 -1.36 -18.93 15.15
N TYR A 236 -0.25 -18.22 15.01
CA TYR A 236 -0.06 -16.84 15.44
C TYR A 236 -0.13 -15.86 14.28
N LEU A 237 -0.06 -16.35 13.03
CA LEU A 237 -0.06 -15.50 11.83
C LEU A 237 -1.48 -15.01 11.52
N ASP A 238 -1.85 -13.89 12.12
CA ASP A 238 -3.14 -13.22 11.99
C ASP A 238 -3.13 -12.14 10.89
N ALA A 239 -1.96 -11.58 10.53
CA ALA A 239 -1.86 -10.45 9.61
C ALA A 239 -1.09 -10.70 8.30
N GLU A 240 -0.65 -11.93 8.02
CA GLU A 240 0.24 -12.23 6.87
C GLU A 240 -0.38 -11.84 5.50
N LYS A 241 -1.72 -11.84 5.39
CA LYS A 241 -2.46 -11.50 4.16
C LYS A 241 -3.41 -10.31 4.33
N SER A 242 -3.23 -9.48 5.35
CA SER A 242 -4.20 -8.42 5.67
C SER A 242 -4.35 -7.33 4.60
N GLY A 243 -3.39 -7.23 3.67
CA GLY A 243 -3.42 -6.31 2.53
C GLY A 243 -4.10 -6.84 1.26
N ALA A 244 -4.62 -8.07 1.25
CA ALA A 244 -5.18 -8.68 0.04
C ALA A 244 -6.41 -7.94 -0.50
N GLY A 245 -6.37 -7.53 -1.76
CA GLY A 245 -7.47 -6.84 -2.47
C GLY A 245 -7.60 -5.36 -2.13
N ALA A 246 -6.54 -4.74 -1.61
CA ALA A 246 -6.53 -3.33 -1.21
C ALA A 246 -6.12 -2.43 -2.37
N GLU A 247 -6.60 -1.19 -2.38
CA GLU A 247 -6.02 -0.19 -3.28
C GLU A 247 -4.56 0.08 -2.89
N VAL A 248 -3.69 -0.01 -3.89
CA VAL A 248 -2.23 0.14 -3.83
C VAL A 248 -1.87 1.54 -3.33
N VAL A 249 -1.13 1.61 -2.22
CA VAL A 249 -0.64 2.88 -1.67
C VAL A 249 0.46 3.45 -2.57
N GLY A 250 0.44 4.77 -2.78
CA GLY A 250 1.47 5.44 -3.56
C GLY A 250 2.60 6.05 -2.73
N GLY A 251 3.65 6.50 -3.41
CA GLY A 251 4.82 7.18 -2.83
C GLY A 251 5.89 6.21 -2.32
N MET A 252 6.00 5.04 -2.96
CA MET A 252 6.86 3.94 -2.51
C MET A 252 7.97 3.61 -3.52
N ALA A 253 7.97 4.27 -4.68
CA ALA A 253 9.02 4.12 -5.69
C ALA A 253 10.36 4.76 -5.25
N GLU A 254 10.34 5.86 -4.48
CA GLU A 254 11.55 6.57 -4.05
C GLU A 254 12.31 5.80 -2.96
N ILE A 255 13.63 5.78 -3.09
CA ILE A 255 14.54 5.21 -2.10
C ILE A 255 14.87 6.31 -1.10
N ASP A 256 14.19 6.27 0.03
CA ASP A 256 14.62 7.01 1.21
C ASP A 256 15.91 6.40 1.79
N GLU A 257 17.02 7.15 1.72
CA GLU A 257 18.33 6.74 2.23
C GLU A 257 18.32 6.53 3.76
N SER A 258 17.45 7.23 4.49
CA SER A 258 17.32 7.07 5.95
C SER A 258 16.86 5.68 6.37
N ILE A 259 16.25 4.92 5.45
CA ILE A 259 15.91 3.51 5.69
C ILE A 259 17.17 2.68 5.97
N LEU A 260 18.29 3.00 5.33
CA LEU A 260 19.53 2.24 5.46
C LEU A 260 20.12 2.34 6.88
N ASP A 261 19.88 3.45 7.58
CA ASP A 261 20.33 3.64 8.97
C ASP A 261 19.69 2.63 9.94
N GLY A 262 18.48 2.16 9.61
CA GLY A 262 17.74 1.15 10.35
C GLY A 262 18.13 -0.29 10.03
N ILE A 263 19.05 -0.53 9.09
CA ILE A 263 19.45 -1.88 8.65
C ILE A 263 20.86 -2.18 9.17
N VAL A 264 20.93 -2.49 10.46
CA VAL A 264 22.15 -2.86 11.15
C VAL A 264 21.88 -4.09 12.00
N ASP A 265 22.79 -5.08 11.99
CA ASP A 265 22.68 -6.22 12.92
C ASP A 265 23.02 -5.75 14.35
N PRO A 266 22.06 -5.81 15.30
CA PRO A 266 22.30 -5.45 16.70
C PRO A 266 23.42 -6.28 17.35
N ARG A 267 23.72 -7.49 16.86
CA ARG A 267 24.86 -8.29 17.33
C ARG A 267 26.18 -7.59 17.02
N ALA A 268 26.30 -7.01 15.83
CA ALA A 268 27.51 -6.30 15.40
C ALA A 268 27.70 -5.00 16.18
N GLU A 269 26.61 -4.28 16.47
CA GLU A 269 26.64 -3.08 17.33
C GLU A 269 27.04 -3.41 18.77
N ALA A 270 26.47 -4.48 19.35
CA ALA A 270 26.80 -4.90 20.71
C ALA A 270 28.27 -5.30 20.88
N LEU A 271 28.89 -5.80 19.80
CA LEU A 271 30.32 -6.14 19.75
C LEU A 271 31.24 -4.94 19.45
N GLY A 272 30.69 -3.73 19.29
CA GLY A 272 31.47 -2.52 18.98
C GLY A 272 32.09 -2.51 17.58
N LYS A 273 31.63 -3.39 16.67
CA LYS A 273 32.08 -3.46 15.28
C LYS A 273 31.26 -2.51 14.38
N SER A 274 30.92 -1.33 14.88
CA SER A 274 30.28 -0.29 14.04
C SER A 274 31.36 0.31 13.14
N SER A 275 31.48 -0.23 11.93
CA SER A 275 31.95 0.33 10.65
C SER A 275 32.69 1.69 10.61
N ASP A 276 33.62 1.98 11.52
CA ASP A 276 34.47 3.19 11.49
C ASP A 276 35.96 2.87 11.26
N SER A 277 36.28 1.64 10.83
CA SER A 277 37.62 1.28 10.39
C SER A 277 37.62 0.97 8.89
N SER A 278 37.57 2.01 8.06
CA SER A 278 38.16 1.96 6.73
C SER A 278 39.67 1.90 6.86
N ASP A 279 40.22 0.69 6.87
CA ASP A 279 41.42 0.32 6.12
C ASP A 279 41.98 -1.01 6.63
N ASN A 280 42.12 -1.95 5.68
CA ASN A 280 42.80 -3.23 5.77
C ASN A 280 42.03 -4.41 6.42
N ALA A 281 41.39 -5.22 5.58
CA ALA A 281 41.69 -6.66 5.48
C ALA A 281 40.92 -7.27 4.31
N ALA A 282 41.69 -7.93 3.44
CA ALA A 282 41.19 -8.92 2.48
C ALA A 282 40.67 -10.16 3.23
N ASP A 283 39.72 -10.85 2.60
CA ASP A 283 39.19 -12.17 2.94
C ASP A 283 38.51 -12.31 4.32
N ASP A 284 37.24 -11.90 4.40
CA ASP A 284 36.27 -12.66 5.20
C ASP A 284 34.82 -12.46 4.70
N GLU A 285 34.04 -13.54 4.72
CA GLU A 285 32.78 -13.74 3.99
C GLU A 285 31.61 -12.82 4.40
N LYS A 286 31.04 -12.12 3.39
CA LYS A 286 29.63 -11.72 3.10
C LYS A 286 28.54 -11.50 4.19
N THR A 287 28.80 -11.60 5.48
CA THR A 287 27.73 -11.72 6.51
C THR A 287 27.56 -10.49 7.42
N GLY A 288 28.30 -9.40 7.19
CA GLY A 288 28.25 -8.22 8.06
C GLY A 288 28.38 -6.85 7.38
N ARG A 289 28.26 -6.78 6.04
CA ARG A 289 28.31 -5.49 5.34
C ARG A 289 26.93 -4.82 5.39
N ARG A 290 26.88 -3.52 5.70
CA ARG A 290 25.65 -2.72 5.52
C ARG A 290 25.19 -2.88 4.07
N PRO A 291 23.91 -3.18 3.81
CA PRO A 291 23.43 -3.25 2.44
C PRO A 291 23.62 -1.88 1.78
N GLU A 292 24.32 -1.88 0.66
CA GLU A 292 24.54 -0.67 -0.13
C GLU A 292 23.44 -0.59 -1.21
N ILE A 293 23.17 0.62 -1.73
CA ILE A 293 22.26 0.81 -2.86
C ILE A 293 22.70 -0.05 -4.08
N SER A 294 23.99 -0.38 -4.17
CA SER A 294 24.53 -1.32 -5.16
C SER A 294 24.07 -2.77 -5.00
N ASP A 295 23.59 -3.18 -3.84
CA ASP A 295 23.11 -4.56 -3.61
C ASP A 295 21.66 -4.72 -4.10
N MET A 296 20.94 -3.61 -4.34
CA MET A 296 19.65 -3.60 -5.04
C MET A 296 19.78 -3.70 -6.57
N ARG A 297 20.97 -4.04 -7.09
CA ARG A 297 21.19 -4.23 -8.54
C ARG A 297 20.48 -5.49 -9.01
N SER A 298 19.54 -5.35 -9.95
CA SER A 298 19.19 -6.46 -10.84
C SER A 298 20.42 -6.90 -11.64
N LEU A 299 20.69 -8.20 -11.65
CA LEU A 299 21.71 -8.83 -12.52
C LEU A 299 21.37 -8.69 -14.02
N GLN A 300 20.11 -8.38 -14.36
CA GLN A 300 19.66 -8.09 -15.72
C GLN A 300 19.44 -6.58 -15.86
N GLY A 301 20.44 -5.90 -16.44
CA GLY A 301 20.60 -4.46 -16.36
C GLY A 301 19.55 -3.56 -17.01
N GLY A 302 19.77 -2.25 -16.84
CA GLY A 302 18.90 -1.16 -17.25
C GLY A 302 18.96 -0.11 -16.15
N THR A 303 20.00 0.73 -16.16
CA THR A 303 20.21 1.69 -15.07
C THR A 303 19.20 2.84 -15.22
N GLY A 304 18.07 2.74 -14.51
CA GLY A 304 17.21 3.89 -14.26
C GLY A 304 17.95 4.95 -13.40
N PRO A 305 17.24 5.92 -12.83
CA PRO A 305 17.79 6.79 -11.78
C PRO A 305 18.06 6.00 -10.48
N GLN A 306 19.02 5.07 -10.54
CA GLN A 306 19.33 4.05 -9.52
C GLN A 306 19.68 4.63 -8.14
N LYS A 307 20.06 5.90 -8.07
CA LYS A 307 20.38 6.57 -6.80
C LYS A 307 19.14 7.01 -6.03
N ARG A 308 17.99 7.16 -6.70
CA ARG A 308 16.81 7.79 -6.10
C ARG A 308 15.56 6.91 -6.13
N TYR A 309 15.44 5.97 -7.06
CA TYR A 309 14.23 5.16 -7.19
C TYR A 309 14.55 3.67 -7.29
N SER A 310 13.68 2.84 -6.69
CA SER A 310 13.73 1.38 -6.81
C SER A 310 13.46 0.97 -8.27
N GLU A 311 14.01 -0.17 -8.70
CA GLU A 311 13.69 -0.70 -10.04
C GLU A 311 12.22 -1.18 -10.11
N PRO A 312 11.57 -1.09 -11.30
CA PRO A 312 10.15 -1.44 -11.43
C PRO A 312 9.83 -2.86 -10.97
N GLY A 313 10.68 -3.84 -11.33
CA GLY A 313 10.49 -5.23 -10.92
C GLY A 313 10.52 -5.39 -9.39
N THR A 314 11.50 -4.81 -8.72
CA THR A 314 11.61 -4.84 -7.25
C THR A 314 10.41 -4.19 -6.56
N TYR A 315 9.92 -3.08 -7.12
CA TYR A 315 8.73 -2.39 -6.65
C TYR A 315 7.47 -3.25 -6.81
N ILE A 316 7.25 -3.85 -7.98
CA ILE A 316 6.10 -4.72 -8.25
C ILE A 316 6.12 -5.94 -7.33
N ASP A 317 7.28 -6.58 -7.19
CA ASP A 317 7.45 -7.73 -6.29
C ASP A 317 7.17 -7.34 -4.83
N MET A 318 7.56 -6.14 -4.40
CA MET A 318 7.23 -5.62 -3.07
C MET A 318 5.71 -5.52 -2.89
N MET A 319 5.05 -4.86 -3.83
CA MET A 319 3.63 -4.56 -3.71
C MET A 319 2.80 -5.82 -3.83
N ARG A 320 3.26 -6.83 -4.57
CA ARG A 320 2.65 -8.18 -4.61
C ARG A 320 2.78 -8.95 -3.31
N GLN A 321 3.86 -8.76 -2.55
CA GLN A 321 3.98 -9.36 -1.22
C GLN A 321 3.02 -8.72 -0.21
N VAL A 322 2.77 -7.41 -0.35
CA VAL A 322 1.81 -6.69 0.50
C VAL A 322 0.36 -7.00 0.11
N ASP A 323 0.07 -7.01 -1.20
CA ASP A 323 -1.22 -7.39 -1.77
C ASP A 323 -1.04 -8.40 -2.92
N PRO A 324 -1.23 -9.70 -2.63
CA PRO A 324 -1.15 -10.75 -3.64
C PRO A 324 -2.19 -10.63 -4.77
N ALA A 325 -3.28 -9.88 -4.57
CA ALA A 325 -4.34 -9.69 -5.56
C ALA A 325 -4.17 -8.41 -6.39
N ALA A 326 -3.11 -7.64 -6.16
CA ALA A 326 -2.86 -6.40 -6.89
C ALA A 326 -2.65 -6.64 -8.39
N ASP A 327 -3.36 -5.86 -9.20
CA ASP A 327 -3.20 -5.85 -10.66
C ASP A 327 -1.83 -5.27 -11.02
N GLU A 328 -1.01 -6.08 -11.69
CA GLU A 328 0.35 -5.70 -12.10
C GLU A 328 0.35 -4.46 -12.99
N ASN A 329 -0.62 -4.34 -13.91
CA ASN A 329 -0.69 -3.18 -14.81
C ASN A 329 -0.92 -1.89 -14.02
N LYS A 330 -1.81 -1.91 -13.02
CA LYS A 330 -2.02 -0.78 -12.11
C LYS A 330 -0.75 -0.44 -11.32
N LEU A 331 0.01 -1.44 -10.88
CA LEU A 331 1.27 -1.22 -10.16
C LEU A 331 2.31 -0.49 -11.02
N ILE A 332 2.45 -0.89 -12.28
CA ILE A 332 3.42 -0.28 -13.20
C ILE A 332 3.03 1.16 -13.54
N ILE A 333 1.74 1.38 -13.87
CA ILE A 333 1.21 2.73 -14.13
C ILE A 333 1.48 3.62 -12.92
N ARG A 334 1.22 3.12 -11.71
CA ARG A 334 1.47 3.84 -10.45
C ARG A 334 2.95 4.19 -10.29
N TYR A 335 3.84 3.23 -10.54
CA TYR A 335 5.29 3.43 -10.45
C TYR A 335 5.77 4.56 -11.37
N TYR A 336 5.40 4.54 -12.65
CA TYR A 336 5.80 5.61 -13.58
C TYR A 336 5.13 6.94 -13.26
N ARG A 337 3.87 6.93 -12.81
CA ARG A 337 3.15 8.12 -12.34
C ARG A 337 3.87 8.78 -11.16
N GLU A 338 4.31 8.00 -10.17
CA GLU A 338 5.03 8.52 -8.99
C GLU A 338 6.33 9.21 -9.37
N ILE A 339 7.08 8.62 -10.29
CA ILE A 339 8.34 9.20 -10.77
C ILE A 339 8.09 10.43 -11.65
N ALA A 340 7.02 10.43 -12.44
CA ALA A 340 6.69 11.54 -13.34
C ALA A 340 6.09 12.76 -12.62
N MET A 341 5.34 12.56 -11.53
CA MET A 341 4.61 13.61 -10.81
C MET A 341 5.44 14.83 -10.40
N PRO A 342 6.67 14.68 -9.84
CA PRO A 342 7.53 15.82 -9.51
C PRO A 342 8.08 16.58 -10.72
N HIS A 343 8.01 15.98 -11.92
CA HIS A 343 8.64 16.47 -13.14
C HIS A 343 7.65 17.00 -14.18
N LEU A 344 6.37 17.17 -13.81
CA LEU A 344 5.35 17.72 -14.70
C LEU A 344 5.71 19.15 -15.16
N VAL A 345 5.41 19.43 -16.42
CA VAL A 345 5.72 20.70 -17.07
C VAL A 345 4.44 21.45 -17.43
N PRO A 346 4.48 22.79 -17.54
CA PRO A 346 3.37 23.54 -18.14
C PRO A 346 3.08 23.04 -19.55
N PHE A 347 1.81 22.78 -19.87
CA PHE A 347 1.39 22.30 -21.17
C PHE A 347 0.93 23.48 -22.05
N PRO A 348 1.24 23.50 -23.36
CA PRO A 348 0.86 24.61 -24.23
C PRO A 348 -0.66 24.75 -24.38
N GLU A 349 -1.13 25.99 -24.31
CA GLU A 349 -2.54 26.38 -24.42
C GLU A 349 -2.70 27.43 -25.53
N GLU A 350 -3.82 27.34 -26.25
CA GLU A 350 -4.24 28.32 -27.24
C GLU A 350 -5.36 29.19 -26.66
N GLU A 351 -5.26 30.50 -26.87
CA GLU A 351 -6.36 31.41 -26.57
C GLU A 351 -7.45 31.21 -27.61
N SER A 352 -8.54 30.54 -27.22
CA SER A 352 -9.71 30.49 -28.10
C SER A 352 -10.56 31.72 -27.85
N ALA A 353 -10.83 32.46 -28.94
CA ALA A 353 -11.88 33.46 -28.92
C ALA A 353 -13.21 32.72 -28.70
N PRO A 354 -14.02 33.12 -27.71
CA PRO A 354 -15.34 32.55 -27.55
C PRO A 354 -16.13 32.76 -28.85
N LEU A 355 -17.04 31.84 -29.16
CA LEU A 355 -18.05 32.10 -30.18
C LEU A 355 -18.75 33.40 -29.75
N ALA A 356 -18.63 34.47 -30.54
CA ALA A 356 -19.15 35.76 -30.12
C ALA A 356 -20.66 35.65 -29.93
N ASP A 357 -21.13 35.76 -28.69
CA ASP A 357 -22.56 35.86 -28.42
C ASP A 357 -23.06 37.17 -29.05
N LEU A 358 -24.06 37.04 -29.91
CA LEU A 358 -24.73 38.17 -30.55
C LEU A 358 -25.72 38.79 -29.55
N LEU A 359 -25.43 40.01 -29.11
CA LEU A 359 -26.30 40.76 -28.21
C LEU A 359 -27.23 41.68 -29.01
N PRO A 360 -28.54 41.70 -28.70
CA PRO A 360 -29.45 42.64 -29.32
C PRO A 360 -29.17 44.07 -28.80
N GLU A 361 -28.73 44.96 -29.67
CA GLU A 361 -28.40 46.35 -29.32
C GLU A 361 -29.59 47.29 -29.57
N GLY A 362 -30.40 46.98 -30.58
CA GLY A 362 -31.55 47.79 -30.96
C GLY A 362 -32.34 47.22 -32.12
N THR A 363 -33.11 48.08 -32.77
CA THR A 363 -33.94 47.72 -33.92
C THR A 363 -33.80 48.74 -35.04
N ASP A 364 -33.67 48.27 -36.26
CA ASP A 364 -33.70 49.09 -37.47
C ASP A 364 -35.00 48.87 -38.25
N GLN A 365 -35.20 49.66 -39.30
CA GLN A 365 -36.33 49.51 -40.21
C GLN A 365 -36.08 48.31 -41.13
N TRP A 366 -37.03 47.37 -41.13
CA TRP A 366 -37.01 46.25 -42.07
C TRP A 366 -37.72 46.67 -43.36
N GLU A 367 -37.05 46.54 -44.51
CA GLU A 367 -37.56 46.95 -45.81
C GLU A 367 -38.06 45.78 -46.66
N PRO A 368 -39.05 46.00 -47.56
CA PRO A 368 -39.48 44.99 -48.52
C PRO A 368 -38.34 44.64 -49.51
N GLY A 369 -37.61 43.58 -49.18
CA GLY A 369 -36.40 43.17 -49.89
C GLY A 369 -35.41 42.44 -48.98
N ASP A 370 -35.48 42.74 -47.68
CA ASP A 370 -34.67 42.09 -46.65
C ASP A 370 -35.16 40.65 -46.36
N PRO A 371 -34.28 39.77 -45.84
CA PRO A 371 -34.67 38.42 -45.45
C PRO A 371 -35.82 38.45 -44.43
N VAL A 372 -36.85 37.64 -44.66
CA VAL A 372 -38.02 37.56 -43.77
C VAL A 372 -37.67 37.01 -42.38
N GLU A 373 -36.54 36.28 -42.27
CA GLU A 373 -36.02 35.75 -41.01
C GLU A 373 -35.45 36.83 -40.08
N GLU A 374 -35.12 38.01 -40.62
CA GLU A 374 -34.64 39.16 -39.84
C GLU A 374 -35.77 40.05 -39.30
N LEU A 375 -37.02 39.80 -39.72
CA LEU A 375 -38.19 40.56 -39.29
C LEU A 375 -38.58 40.22 -37.85
N ASP A 376 -38.48 41.21 -36.96
CA ASP A 376 -38.90 41.09 -35.57
C ASP A 376 -40.38 41.47 -35.43
N TRP A 377 -41.23 40.44 -35.33
CA TRP A 377 -42.67 40.60 -35.16
C TRP A 377 -43.07 41.26 -33.85
N PHE A 378 -42.30 41.05 -32.77
CA PHE A 378 -42.63 41.63 -31.47
C PHE A 378 -42.41 43.14 -31.49
N GLU A 379 -41.24 43.59 -31.96
CA GLU A 379 -40.92 45.02 -32.05
C GLU A 379 -41.81 45.74 -33.07
N THR A 380 -42.10 45.07 -34.19
CA THR A 380 -43.05 45.58 -35.19
C THR A 380 -44.44 45.84 -34.59
N THR A 381 -44.93 44.91 -33.74
CA THR A 381 -46.26 45.02 -33.11
C THR A 381 -46.28 46.06 -31.97
N VAL A 382 -45.17 46.21 -31.24
CA VAL A 382 -45.01 47.26 -30.22
C VAL A 382 -45.00 48.65 -30.87
N MET A 383 -44.34 48.79 -32.03
CA MET A 383 -44.29 50.04 -32.80
C MET A 383 -45.68 50.46 -33.30
N SER A 384 -46.50 49.53 -33.78
CA SER A 384 -47.86 49.81 -34.28
C SER A 384 -48.73 48.55 -34.34
N PRO A 385 -50.03 48.64 -33.99
CA PRO A 385 -50.98 47.54 -34.17
C PRO A 385 -51.32 47.26 -35.66
N VAL A 386 -50.96 48.18 -36.57
CA VAL A 386 -51.13 48.00 -38.01
C VAL A 386 -49.74 47.82 -38.64
N VAL A 387 -49.54 46.67 -39.29
CA VAL A 387 -48.28 46.34 -39.97
C VAL A 387 -48.28 46.92 -41.38
N VAL A 388 -47.40 47.88 -41.62
CA VAL A 388 -47.12 48.46 -42.94
C VAL A 388 -45.65 48.16 -43.29
N PRO A 389 -45.39 47.28 -44.28
CA PRO A 389 -44.04 46.93 -44.71
C PRO A 389 -43.21 48.16 -45.08
N GLY A 390 -41.97 48.22 -44.58
CA GLY A 390 -41.07 49.35 -44.80
C GLY A 390 -41.50 50.64 -44.11
N VAL A 391 -42.41 50.60 -43.13
CA VAL A 391 -42.79 51.78 -42.33
C VAL A 391 -42.88 51.43 -40.84
N THR A 392 -43.57 50.35 -40.50
CA THR A 392 -43.72 49.90 -39.11
C THR A 392 -42.96 48.61 -38.82
N THR A 393 -42.47 47.93 -39.85
CA THR A 393 -41.69 46.69 -39.74
C THR A 393 -40.28 46.98 -39.22
N ARG A 394 -39.87 46.20 -38.22
CA ARG A 394 -38.57 46.33 -37.55
C ARG A 394 -37.75 45.06 -37.68
N SER A 395 -36.43 45.21 -37.85
CA SER A 395 -35.45 44.13 -37.73
C SER A 395 -34.60 44.36 -36.49
N ARG A 396 -34.08 43.28 -35.89
CA ARG A 396 -33.25 43.37 -34.69
C ARG A 396 -31.78 43.42 -35.08
N VAL A 397 -31.07 44.43 -34.58
CA VAL A 397 -29.64 44.62 -34.82
C VAL A 397 -28.87 43.94 -33.71
N TYR A 398 -27.94 43.06 -34.10
CA TYR A 398 -27.08 42.33 -33.19
C TYR A 398 -25.64 42.81 -33.29
N THR A 399 -25.01 43.00 -32.14
CA THR A 399 -23.59 43.33 -32.05
C THR A 399 -22.85 42.20 -31.34
N GLN A 400 -21.61 41.95 -31.74
CA GLN A 400 -20.77 40.94 -31.11
C GLN A 400 -20.37 41.39 -29.71
N ASN A 401 -20.57 40.51 -28.72
CA ASN A 401 -20.10 40.75 -27.37
C ASN A 401 -18.56 40.66 -27.29
N THR A 402 -17.89 41.81 -27.29
CA THR A 402 -16.42 41.90 -27.18
C THR A 402 -15.88 41.69 -25.76
N ASP A 403 -16.76 41.71 -24.75
CA ASP A 403 -16.37 41.59 -23.33
C ASP A 403 -16.28 40.14 -22.84
N THR A 404 -16.52 39.17 -23.73
CA THR A 404 -16.40 37.75 -23.37
C THR A 404 -14.91 37.39 -23.22
N PRO A 405 -14.45 36.99 -22.02
CA PRO A 405 -13.05 36.66 -21.82
C PRO A 405 -12.64 35.47 -22.68
N SER A 406 -11.45 35.52 -23.28
CA SER A 406 -10.88 34.37 -23.98
C SER A 406 -10.74 33.19 -23.02
N LYS A 407 -11.00 31.99 -23.52
CA LYS A 407 -10.82 30.76 -22.78
C LYS A 407 -9.58 30.07 -23.29
N ALA A 408 -8.63 29.78 -22.41
CA ALA A 408 -7.49 28.96 -22.74
C ALA A 408 -7.95 27.52 -23.02
N GLN A 409 -7.56 26.97 -24.17
CA GLN A 409 -7.82 25.60 -24.58
C GLN A 409 -6.48 24.87 -24.83
N PRO A 410 -6.20 23.77 -24.14
CA PRO A 410 -4.97 23.01 -24.34
C PRO A 410 -5.02 22.21 -25.65
N TYR A 411 -3.85 22.01 -26.27
CA TYR A 411 -3.73 21.16 -27.46
C TYR A 411 -3.97 19.68 -27.16
N ASN A 412 -4.70 18.98 -28.04
CA ASN A 412 -4.75 17.52 -27.96
C ASN A 412 -3.37 16.93 -28.27
N LEU A 413 -2.96 15.94 -27.49
CA LEU A 413 -1.62 15.35 -27.56
C LEU A 413 -1.70 13.94 -28.17
N TYR A 414 -0.86 13.67 -29.18
CA TYR A 414 -0.60 12.31 -29.64
C TYR A 414 0.81 11.89 -29.20
N VAL A 415 0.92 10.76 -28.53
CA VAL A 415 2.19 10.19 -28.04
C VAL A 415 2.43 8.86 -28.72
N GLY A 416 3.40 8.81 -29.63
CA GLY A 416 3.87 7.59 -30.26
C GLY A 416 5.23 7.16 -29.71
N ILE A 417 5.37 5.91 -29.26
CA ILE A 417 6.66 5.32 -28.88
C ILE A 417 6.98 4.14 -29.78
N ASP A 418 8.17 4.17 -30.37
CA ASP A 418 8.70 3.06 -31.16
C ASP A 418 9.37 2.00 -30.28
N CYS A 419 8.70 0.87 -30.13
CA CYS A 419 9.12 -0.35 -29.45
C CYS A 419 9.94 -1.26 -30.37
N SER A 420 11.02 -0.73 -30.94
CA SER A 420 12.05 -1.57 -31.59
C SER A 420 12.70 -2.52 -30.58
N GLY A 421 13.28 -3.63 -31.03
CA GLY A 421 13.85 -4.69 -30.17
C GLY A 421 14.94 -4.25 -29.18
N SER A 422 15.36 -2.98 -29.20
CA SER A 422 16.26 -2.36 -28.23
C SER A 422 15.57 -1.94 -26.92
N MET A 423 14.25 -1.73 -26.93
CA MET A 423 13.51 -1.38 -25.72
C MET A 423 13.27 -2.62 -24.85
N ARG A 424 13.78 -2.57 -23.62
CA ARG A 424 13.51 -3.59 -22.61
C ARG A 424 12.09 -3.42 -22.08
N ASN A 425 11.50 -4.52 -21.64
CA ASN A 425 10.16 -4.53 -21.08
C ASN A 425 10.09 -3.60 -19.84
N PRO A 426 9.21 -2.57 -19.84
CA PRO A 426 9.11 -1.56 -18.78
C PRO A 426 8.65 -2.11 -17.42
N ARG A 427 8.10 -3.33 -17.40
CA ARG A 427 7.67 -4.03 -16.19
C ARG A 427 8.84 -4.45 -15.32
N TYR A 428 9.93 -4.89 -15.96
CA TYR A 428 11.11 -5.41 -15.26
C TYR A 428 12.21 -4.37 -15.20
N ASN A 429 12.35 -3.57 -16.24
CA ASN A 429 13.43 -2.60 -16.38
C ASN A 429 12.87 -1.20 -16.54
N PHE A 430 13.52 -0.22 -15.92
CA PHE A 430 13.13 1.17 -16.07
C PHE A 430 13.31 1.65 -17.53
N SER A 431 12.29 2.26 -18.11
CA SER A 431 12.31 2.81 -19.47
C SER A 431 12.22 4.33 -19.44
N TRP A 432 13.31 5.00 -19.88
CA TRP A 432 13.37 6.45 -20.00
C TRP A 432 12.34 7.02 -21.00
N PRO A 433 12.14 6.43 -22.19
CA PRO A 433 11.09 6.87 -23.11
C PRO A 433 9.69 6.85 -22.49
N ILE A 434 9.36 5.78 -21.76
CA ILE A 434 8.05 5.64 -21.10
C ILE A 434 7.91 6.67 -19.97
N CYS A 435 8.96 6.92 -19.19
CA CYS A 435 8.96 7.98 -18.19
C CYS A 435 8.73 9.37 -18.82
N ALA A 436 9.45 9.70 -19.90
CA ALA A 436 9.27 10.96 -20.61
C ALA A 436 7.85 11.11 -21.19
N ALA A 437 7.33 10.05 -21.81
CA ALA A 437 5.97 9.99 -22.31
C ALA A 437 4.94 10.17 -21.18
N SER A 438 5.18 9.57 -20.02
CA SER A 438 4.34 9.71 -18.82
C SER A 438 4.32 11.17 -18.34
N ILE A 439 5.47 11.84 -18.27
CA ILE A 439 5.56 13.26 -17.86
C ILE A 439 4.72 14.15 -18.78
N ILE A 440 4.87 14.00 -20.10
CA ILE A 440 4.16 14.85 -21.08
C ILE A 440 2.66 14.51 -21.08
N THR A 441 2.29 13.22 -21.05
CA THR A 441 0.89 12.76 -21.00
C THR A 441 0.17 13.27 -19.77
N LEU A 442 0.77 13.12 -18.58
CA LEU A 442 0.19 13.60 -17.33
C LEU A 442 0.11 15.14 -17.30
N SER A 443 1.08 15.84 -17.89
CA SER A 443 1.05 17.30 -18.01
C SER A 443 -0.11 17.77 -18.90
N ALA A 444 -0.33 17.10 -20.03
CA ALA A 444 -1.45 17.38 -20.94
C ALA A 444 -2.81 17.12 -20.29
N LEU A 445 -2.97 15.95 -19.64
CA LEU A 445 -4.21 15.60 -18.94
C LEU A 445 -4.52 16.57 -17.80
N ARG A 446 -3.49 17.03 -17.07
CA ARG A 446 -3.64 18.04 -16.02
C ARG A 446 -4.12 19.40 -16.55
N ALA A 447 -3.70 19.78 -17.76
CA ALA A 447 -4.18 20.99 -18.43
C ALA A 447 -5.61 20.83 -18.99
N GLY A 448 -6.17 19.60 -19.00
CA GLY A 448 -7.49 19.30 -19.54
C GLY A 448 -7.49 18.91 -21.02
N ALA A 449 -6.32 18.62 -21.61
CA ALA A 449 -6.22 18.14 -22.98
C ALA A 449 -6.63 16.66 -23.08
N LYS A 450 -7.01 16.25 -24.30
CA LYS A 450 -7.21 14.83 -24.62
C LYS A 450 -5.91 14.24 -25.16
N VAL A 451 -5.59 13.03 -24.76
CA VAL A 451 -4.36 12.35 -25.16
C VAL A 451 -4.69 11.05 -25.89
N MET A 452 -3.96 10.79 -26.97
CA MET A 452 -3.93 9.50 -27.65
C MET A 452 -2.52 8.91 -27.51
N SER A 453 -2.42 7.67 -27.03
CA SER A 453 -1.15 6.97 -26.87
C SER A 453 -1.06 5.81 -27.84
N CYS A 454 0.11 5.62 -28.46
CA CYS A 454 0.36 4.55 -29.41
C CYS A 454 1.76 3.95 -29.20
N LEU A 455 1.82 2.64 -29.04
CA LEU A 455 3.05 1.86 -29.09
C LEU A 455 3.11 1.12 -30.43
N SER A 456 4.21 1.24 -31.16
CA SER A 456 4.45 0.48 -32.39
C SER A 456 5.63 -0.47 -32.20
N GLY A 457 5.49 -1.75 -32.55
CA GLY A 457 6.55 -2.76 -32.43
C GLY A 457 6.82 -3.53 -33.73
N GLU A 458 8.00 -4.13 -33.83
CA GLU A 458 8.36 -5.03 -34.94
C GLU A 458 7.91 -6.48 -34.64
N PRO A 459 7.34 -7.23 -35.61
CA PRO A 459 6.97 -6.83 -36.96
C PRO A 459 5.49 -6.40 -37.08
N GLY A 460 5.24 -5.08 -37.12
CA GLY A 460 3.98 -4.48 -37.59
C GLY A 460 2.80 -4.54 -36.61
N SER A 461 3.03 -4.85 -35.33
CA SER A 461 2.01 -4.76 -34.30
C SER A 461 1.98 -3.35 -33.70
N PHE A 462 0.79 -2.84 -33.41
CA PHE A 462 0.62 -1.61 -32.65
C PHE A 462 -0.43 -1.78 -31.57
N LEU A 463 -0.29 -1.02 -30.50
CA LEU A 463 -1.27 -0.89 -29.42
C LEU A 463 -1.61 0.59 -29.30
N GLU A 464 -2.89 0.93 -29.35
CA GLU A 464 -3.35 2.31 -29.25
C GLU A 464 -4.50 2.46 -28.25
N SER A 465 -4.65 3.66 -27.69
CA SER A 465 -5.83 4.04 -26.93
C SER A 465 -7.05 4.19 -27.84
N ASP A 466 -8.26 4.21 -27.26
CA ASP A 466 -9.51 4.46 -28.00
C ASP A 466 -9.60 5.94 -28.46
N GLY A 467 -8.76 6.28 -29.42
CA GLY A 467 -8.53 7.65 -29.88
C GLY A 467 -8.03 8.57 -28.77
N PHE A 468 -8.60 9.78 -28.75
CA PHE A 468 -8.27 10.84 -27.80
C PHE A 468 -9.11 10.72 -26.52
N VAL A 469 -8.49 10.19 -25.47
CA VAL A 469 -9.11 9.96 -24.17
C VAL A 469 -8.68 11.02 -23.14
N THR A 470 -9.51 11.23 -22.13
CA THR A 470 -9.21 12.07 -20.95
C THR A 470 -8.81 11.25 -19.73
N SER A 471 -8.84 9.92 -19.87
CA SER A 471 -8.56 8.97 -18.79
C SER A 471 -7.06 8.73 -18.67
N GLU A 472 -6.51 9.05 -17.50
CA GLU A 472 -5.11 8.78 -17.19
C GLU A 472 -4.80 7.29 -17.25
N TYR A 473 -5.70 6.45 -16.74
CA TYR A 473 -5.48 5.01 -16.69
C TYR A 473 -5.36 4.41 -18.10
N ASP A 474 -6.24 4.80 -19.01
CA ASP A 474 -6.28 4.20 -20.36
C ASP A 474 -5.06 4.60 -21.20
N THR A 475 -4.60 5.85 -21.07
CA THR A 475 -3.37 6.33 -21.74
C THR A 475 -2.13 5.63 -21.18
N MET A 476 -1.99 5.57 -19.85
CA MET A 476 -0.84 4.96 -19.21
C MET A 476 -0.80 3.45 -19.41
N LEU A 477 -1.95 2.77 -19.43
CA LEU A 477 -2.06 1.33 -19.70
C LEU A 477 -1.52 0.96 -21.09
N VAL A 478 -1.68 1.85 -22.08
CA VAL A 478 -1.08 1.64 -23.40
C VAL A 478 0.43 1.87 -23.36
N LEU A 479 0.92 2.83 -22.56
CA LEU A 479 2.34 3.20 -22.51
C LEU A 479 3.21 2.23 -21.69
N THR A 480 2.64 1.52 -20.70
CA THR A 480 3.37 0.67 -19.73
C THR A 480 3.03 -0.80 -19.86
#